data_AF-A0A699Z3P5-F1
#
_entry.id   AF-A0A699Z3P5-F1
#
_cell.length_a   1.000
_cell.length_b   1.000
_cell.length_c   1.000
_cell.angle_alpha   90.00
_cell.angle_beta   90.00
_cell.angle_gamma   90.00
#
_symmetry.space_group_name_H-M   'P 1'
#
loop_
_entity.id
_entity.type
_entity.pdbx_description
1 polymer ?
#
loop_
_entity_poly.entity_id
_entity_poly.type
_entity_poly.pdbx_seq_one_letter_code
_entity_poly.pdbx_strand_id
1 'polypeptide(L)'
;MVSKRVAHEANYHKLYCSLIDAMNDKELNRQLLAVTHWALRLLLASDRIIRDSNDRTLLKNLGSWLGLLTFARNKPVLSKELELKQVITDAYQRGRLVAVLPFVAKLLEACKGTRVFNAHNPMVAGVLSLLAELHEMKCLKVNNAFAIELTFKVFGQSPKEWKPTDTLRQLTRERTGNQDWSIDVLPHEPKLEGPSAVQAAQFMAGPNQAAPQATPSQLTTEALKAHTLRQQQSVQINATLAGLAERLGLKSLVPAAVERGVTEILSPVVERSVTIACYTTMELLMKDFALEPDEGRMRKAAHLMVSSLAGSLALVTCKDPLRVALTATLRALLTNQLPSANDAGVVEQVAAVVCNDNLDLGCAIIERAATDKA
;
A
#
# COMPACT_ATOMS: atom_id res chain seq x y z
N MET A 1 -14.77 1.71 -27.04
CA MET A 1 -15.58 0.98 -26.04
C MET A 1 -14.71 0.45 -24.89
N VAL A 2 -13.79 -0.49 -25.14
CA VAL A 2 -13.01 -1.20 -24.09
C VAL A 2 -12.36 -0.27 -23.05
N SER A 3 -11.43 0.59 -23.46
CA SER A 3 -10.63 1.40 -22.51
C SER A 3 -11.42 2.47 -21.76
N LYS A 4 -12.49 3.00 -22.34
CA LYS A 4 -13.30 4.08 -21.72
C LYS A 4 -14.47 3.56 -20.89
N ARG A 5 -15.18 2.54 -21.38
CA ARG A 5 -16.39 1.98 -20.75
C ARG A 5 -16.07 0.74 -19.94
N VAL A 6 -15.78 -0.37 -20.62
CA VAL A 6 -15.58 -1.71 -20.03
C VAL A 6 -14.60 -1.70 -18.85
N ALA A 7 -13.47 -0.99 -18.95
CA ALA A 7 -12.47 -0.96 -17.88
C ALA A 7 -13.00 -0.35 -16.56
N HIS A 8 -13.94 0.61 -16.63
CA HIS A 8 -14.52 1.31 -15.47
C HIS A 8 -15.90 0.75 -15.07
N GLU A 9 -16.70 0.32 -16.04
CA GLU A 9 -18.14 0.05 -15.92
C GLU A 9 -18.44 -1.46 -15.79
N ALA A 10 -17.86 -2.12 -14.78
CA ALA A 10 -17.98 -3.57 -14.56
C ALA A 10 -19.44 -4.09 -14.52
N ASN A 11 -20.34 -3.31 -13.91
CA ASN A 11 -21.75 -3.66 -13.75
C ASN A 11 -22.49 -3.82 -15.08
N TYR A 12 -22.04 -3.16 -16.15
CA TYR A 12 -22.68 -3.20 -17.46
C TYR A 12 -22.08 -4.23 -18.42
N HIS A 13 -21.08 -5.03 -18.00
CA HIS A 13 -20.45 -6.03 -18.89
C HIS A 13 -21.45 -7.00 -19.52
N LYS A 14 -22.40 -7.55 -18.76
CA LYS A 14 -23.42 -8.44 -19.32
C LYS A 14 -24.28 -7.76 -20.39
N LEU A 15 -24.67 -6.50 -20.15
CA LEU A 15 -25.43 -5.69 -21.10
C LEU A 15 -24.61 -5.42 -22.38
N TYR A 16 -23.33 -5.12 -22.25
CA TYR A 16 -22.43 -4.93 -23.40
C TYR A 16 -22.24 -6.23 -24.20
N CYS A 17 -22.11 -7.39 -23.53
CA CYS A 17 -22.11 -8.69 -24.21
C CYS A 17 -23.41 -8.90 -25.01
N SER A 18 -24.58 -8.72 -24.39
CA SER A 18 -25.88 -8.86 -25.06
C SER A 18 -26.04 -7.90 -26.25
N LEU A 19 -25.54 -6.66 -26.16
CA LEU A 19 -25.53 -5.71 -27.28
C LEU A 19 -24.65 -6.21 -28.44
N ILE A 20 -23.44 -6.70 -28.15
CA ILE A 20 -22.54 -7.24 -29.18
C ILE A 20 -23.12 -8.50 -29.82
N ASP A 21 -23.77 -9.36 -29.03
CA ASP A 21 -24.43 -10.57 -29.54
C ASP A 21 -25.63 -10.20 -30.44
N ALA A 22 -26.39 -9.15 -30.10
CA ALA A 22 -27.46 -8.62 -30.94
C ALA A 22 -26.95 -7.96 -32.24
N MET A 23 -25.75 -7.34 -32.22
CA MET A 23 -25.12 -6.80 -33.44
C MET A 23 -24.62 -7.90 -34.39
N ASN A 24 -24.29 -9.10 -33.87
CA ASN A 24 -23.85 -10.28 -34.64
C ASN A 24 -22.65 -10.04 -35.61
N ASP A 25 -21.86 -9.00 -35.36
CA ASP A 25 -20.69 -8.65 -36.19
C ASP A 25 -19.45 -9.42 -35.74
N LYS A 26 -18.90 -10.25 -36.63
CA LYS A 26 -17.71 -11.08 -36.39
C LYS A 26 -16.42 -10.26 -36.32
N GLU A 27 -16.29 -9.21 -37.12
CA GLU A 27 -15.10 -8.36 -37.14
C GLU A 27 -15.08 -7.45 -35.91
N LEU A 28 -16.23 -6.89 -35.51
CA LEU A 28 -16.35 -6.18 -34.23
C LEU A 28 -15.95 -7.07 -33.05
N ASN A 29 -16.43 -8.33 -33.00
CA ASN A 29 -16.02 -9.28 -31.96
C ASN A 29 -14.51 -9.54 -31.96
N ARG A 30 -13.89 -9.67 -33.15
CA ARG A 30 -12.43 -9.85 -33.30
C ARG A 30 -11.64 -8.63 -32.78
N GLN A 31 -12.07 -7.42 -33.16
CA GLN A 31 -11.45 -6.17 -32.73
C GLN A 31 -11.59 -5.95 -31.22
N LEU A 32 -12.77 -6.23 -30.65
CA LEU A 32 -13.01 -6.13 -29.20
C LEU A 32 -12.11 -7.07 -28.40
N LEU A 33 -11.92 -8.30 -28.88
CA LEU A 33 -11.00 -9.26 -28.25
C LEU A 33 -9.54 -8.78 -28.36
N ALA A 34 -9.10 -8.34 -29.55
CA ALA A 34 -7.74 -7.84 -29.78
C ALA A 34 -7.40 -6.61 -28.92
N VAL A 35 -8.31 -5.62 -28.83
CA VAL A 35 -8.13 -4.43 -27.98
C VAL A 35 -8.15 -4.80 -26.49
N THR A 36 -8.94 -5.79 -26.09
CA THR A 36 -8.95 -6.30 -24.70
C THR A 36 -7.60 -6.94 -24.35
N HIS A 37 -7.04 -7.78 -25.22
CA HIS A 37 -5.71 -8.37 -25.02
C HIS A 37 -4.60 -7.31 -25.00
N TRP A 38 -4.67 -6.30 -25.87
CA TRP A 38 -3.71 -5.19 -25.86
C TRP A 38 -3.74 -4.41 -24.54
N ALA A 39 -4.94 -4.05 -24.06
CA ALA A 39 -5.11 -3.33 -22.80
C ALA A 39 -4.64 -4.16 -21.58
N LEU A 40 -4.92 -5.47 -21.57
CA LEU A 40 -4.43 -6.39 -20.53
C LEU A 40 -2.90 -6.47 -20.52
N ARG A 41 -2.26 -6.61 -21.68
CA ARG A 41 -0.78 -6.61 -21.76
C ARG A 41 -0.17 -5.29 -21.29
N LEU A 42 -0.79 -4.15 -21.62
CA LEU A 42 -0.32 -2.84 -21.18
C LEU A 42 -0.36 -2.69 -19.65
N LEU A 43 -1.45 -3.14 -19.00
CA LEU A 43 -1.55 -3.14 -17.54
C LEU A 43 -0.60 -4.15 -16.89
N LEU A 44 -0.54 -5.39 -17.39
CA LEU A 44 0.33 -6.44 -16.84
C LEU A 44 1.84 -6.13 -17.02
N ALA A 45 2.20 -5.25 -17.96
CA ALA A 45 3.56 -4.75 -18.12
C ALA A 45 3.91 -3.58 -17.19
N SER A 46 2.92 -2.92 -16.57
CA SER A 46 3.16 -1.75 -15.72
C SER A 46 3.40 -2.15 -14.26
N ASP A 47 4.48 -1.66 -13.66
CA ASP A 47 4.75 -1.86 -12.23
C ASP A 47 3.81 -1.04 -11.32
N ARG A 48 3.03 -0.11 -11.88
CA ARG A 48 1.98 0.60 -11.15
C ARG A 48 0.95 -0.33 -10.52
N ILE A 49 0.67 -1.50 -11.13
CA ILE A 49 -0.31 -2.48 -10.61
C ILE A 49 0.03 -3.00 -9.20
N ILE A 50 1.28 -2.85 -8.76
CA ILE A 50 1.70 -3.16 -7.39
C ILE A 50 1.06 -2.16 -6.42
N ARG A 51 1.18 -0.86 -6.69
CA ARG A 51 0.85 0.22 -5.73
C ARG A 51 -0.56 0.75 -5.93
N ASP A 52 -0.99 0.92 -7.18
CA ASP A 52 -2.24 1.57 -7.55
C ASP A 52 -3.45 0.61 -7.40
N SER A 53 -4.46 1.02 -6.63
CA SER A 53 -5.73 0.27 -6.50
C SER A 53 -6.65 0.42 -7.72
N ASN A 54 -6.50 1.50 -8.47
CA ASN A 54 -7.29 1.77 -9.67
C ASN A 54 -6.83 0.84 -10.79
N ASP A 55 -5.52 0.78 -11.09
CA ASP A 55 -4.97 -0.11 -12.11
C ASP A 55 -5.30 -1.60 -11.83
N ARG A 56 -5.26 -2.02 -10.55
CA ARG A 56 -5.74 -3.34 -10.11
C ARG A 56 -7.23 -3.57 -10.38
N THR A 57 -8.05 -2.54 -10.20
CA THR A 57 -9.49 -2.58 -10.50
C THR A 57 -9.75 -2.64 -12.00
N LEU A 58 -9.05 -1.84 -12.81
CA LEU A 58 -9.12 -1.89 -14.27
C LEU A 58 -8.71 -3.28 -14.81
N LEU A 59 -7.62 -3.84 -14.29
CA LEU A 59 -7.14 -5.18 -14.66
C LEU A 59 -8.18 -6.26 -14.33
N LYS A 60 -8.72 -6.27 -13.11
CA LYS A 60 -9.80 -7.17 -12.67
C LYS A 60 -11.04 -7.06 -13.55
N ASN A 61 -11.45 -5.84 -13.90
CA ASN A 61 -12.60 -5.57 -14.76
C ASN A 61 -12.35 -6.10 -16.18
N LEU A 62 -11.17 -5.86 -16.76
CA LEU A 62 -10.81 -6.43 -18.07
C LEU A 62 -10.71 -7.96 -18.05
N GLY A 63 -10.32 -8.58 -16.93
CA GLY A 63 -10.41 -10.04 -16.74
C GLY A 63 -11.84 -10.56 -16.79
N SER A 64 -12.75 -9.93 -16.03
CA SER A 64 -14.19 -10.22 -16.07
C SER A 64 -14.74 -10.13 -17.50
N TRP A 65 -14.37 -9.07 -18.21
CA TRP A 65 -14.81 -8.82 -19.58
C TRP A 65 -14.28 -9.86 -20.57
N LEU A 66 -12.97 -10.15 -20.51
CA LEU A 66 -12.34 -11.16 -21.37
C LEU A 66 -13.04 -12.51 -21.20
N GLY A 67 -13.28 -12.95 -19.97
CA GLY A 67 -13.95 -14.23 -19.69
C GLY A 67 -15.36 -14.31 -20.27
N LEU A 68 -16.12 -13.22 -20.26
CA LEU A 68 -17.45 -13.14 -20.88
C LEU A 68 -17.38 -13.17 -22.41
N LEU A 69 -16.33 -12.61 -23.03
CA LEU A 69 -16.10 -12.70 -24.48
C LEU A 69 -15.58 -14.08 -24.93
N THR A 70 -14.87 -14.81 -24.05
CA THR A 70 -14.22 -16.10 -24.37
C THR A 70 -14.92 -17.30 -23.70
N PHE A 71 -14.58 -17.60 -22.45
CA PHE A 71 -14.98 -18.84 -21.76
C PHE A 71 -16.51 -19.00 -21.69
N ALA A 72 -17.25 -17.94 -21.34
CA ALA A 72 -18.71 -17.96 -21.28
C ALA A 72 -19.38 -18.27 -22.64
N ARG A 73 -18.65 -18.02 -23.75
CA ARG A 73 -19.07 -18.31 -25.13
C ARG A 73 -18.43 -19.60 -25.68
N ASN A 74 -17.92 -20.48 -24.81
CA ASN A 74 -17.18 -21.70 -25.12
C ASN A 74 -15.94 -21.50 -26.03
N LYS A 75 -15.30 -20.32 -25.99
CA LYS A 75 -14.05 -20.04 -26.70
C LYS A 75 -12.87 -20.02 -25.72
N PRO A 76 -11.72 -20.64 -26.04
CA PRO A 76 -10.55 -20.60 -25.18
C PRO A 76 -9.87 -19.22 -25.23
N VAL A 77 -9.16 -18.89 -24.16
CA VAL A 77 -8.10 -17.87 -24.21
C VAL A 77 -6.83 -18.55 -24.74
N LEU A 78 -6.27 -18.08 -25.84
CA LEU A 78 -5.10 -18.68 -26.47
C LEU A 78 -3.81 -18.28 -25.72
N SER A 79 -2.93 -19.25 -25.41
CA SER A 79 -1.66 -18.97 -24.72
C SER A 79 -0.78 -17.95 -25.45
N LYS A 80 -0.85 -17.92 -26.79
CA LYS A 80 -0.15 -16.92 -27.64
C LYS A 80 -0.61 -15.47 -27.37
N GLU A 81 -1.83 -15.27 -26.87
CA GLU A 81 -2.40 -13.96 -26.59
C GLU A 81 -2.35 -13.59 -25.10
N LEU A 82 -2.48 -14.59 -24.23
CA LEU A 82 -2.37 -14.49 -22.77
C LEU A 82 -2.12 -15.88 -22.14
N GLU A 83 -0.88 -16.23 -21.80
CA GLU A 83 -0.58 -17.46 -21.08
C GLU A 83 -0.69 -17.28 -19.55
N LEU A 84 -1.82 -17.67 -18.98
CA LEU A 84 -2.12 -17.45 -17.56
C LEU A 84 -1.08 -18.03 -16.59
N LYS A 85 -0.49 -19.19 -16.91
CA LYS A 85 0.57 -19.79 -16.08
C LYS A 85 1.80 -18.89 -16.00
N GLN A 86 2.29 -18.39 -17.15
CA GLN A 86 3.41 -17.45 -17.18
C GLN A 86 3.10 -16.14 -16.45
N VAL A 87 1.88 -15.61 -16.63
CA VAL A 87 1.43 -14.39 -15.93
C VAL A 87 1.43 -14.58 -14.39
N ILE A 88 1.05 -15.76 -13.90
CA ILE A 88 1.13 -16.10 -12.46
C ILE A 88 2.58 -16.26 -12.01
N THR A 89 3.43 -16.94 -12.80
CA THR A 89 4.86 -17.11 -12.52
C THR A 89 5.60 -15.77 -12.45
N ASP A 90 5.42 -14.90 -13.45
CA ASP A 90 5.99 -13.54 -13.48
C ASP A 90 5.50 -12.68 -12.31
N ALA A 91 4.27 -12.90 -11.85
CA ALA A 91 3.71 -12.19 -10.70
C ALA A 91 4.29 -12.70 -9.38
N TYR A 92 4.52 -14.01 -9.24
CA TYR A 92 5.20 -14.62 -8.10
C TYR A 92 6.63 -14.09 -7.96
N GLN A 93 7.37 -14.02 -9.07
CA GLN A 93 8.77 -13.57 -9.05
C GLN A 93 8.91 -12.09 -8.68
N ARG A 94 8.02 -11.22 -9.19
CA ARG A 94 8.09 -9.74 -9.06
C ARG A 94 7.16 -9.12 -8.01
N GLY A 95 6.55 -9.91 -7.12
CA GLY A 95 5.65 -9.40 -6.06
C GLY A 95 4.38 -8.70 -6.58
N ARG A 96 3.74 -9.27 -7.62
CA ARG A 96 2.55 -8.73 -8.30
C ARG A 96 1.29 -9.60 -8.12
N LEU A 97 1.31 -10.59 -7.23
CA LEU A 97 0.21 -11.54 -7.03
C LEU A 97 -1.07 -10.84 -6.54
N VAL A 98 -0.96 -9.80 -5.71
CA VAL A 98 -2.13 -9.00 -5.25
C VAL A 98 -2.92 -8.35 -6.39
N ALA A 99 -2.30 -8.15 -7.57
CA ALA A 99 -2.98 -7.68 -8.78
C ALA A 99 -3.46 -8.85 -9.65
N VAL A 100 -2.60 -9.85 -9.83
CA VAL A 100 -2.82 -10.95 -10.77
C VAL A 100 -3.81 -12.00 -10.25
N LEU A 101 -3.80 -12.34 -8.96
CA LEU A 101 -4.73 -13.34 -8.41
C LEU A 101 -6.21 -12.90 -8.49
N PRO A 102 -6.60 -11.66 -8.11
CA PRO A 102 -7.97 -11.19 -8.33
C PRO A 102 -8.38 -11.12 -9.81
N PHE A 103 -7.42 -10.84 -10.70
CA PHE A 103 -7.63 -10.86 -12.15
C PHE A 103 -7.91 -12.28 -12.67
N VAL A 104 -7.06 -13.26 -12.32
CA VAL A 104 -7.23 -14.66 -12.70
C VAL A 104 -8.54 -15.22 -12.14
N ALA A 105 -8.86 -14.95 -10.87
CA ALA A 105 -10.12 -15.32 -10.25
C ALA A 105 -11.31 -14.81 -11.07
N LYS A 106 -11.30 -13.51 -11.44
CA LYS A 106 -12.43 -12.89 -12.15
C LYS A 106 -12.55 -13.28 -13.61
N LEU A 107 -11.44 -13.66 -14.24
CA LEU A 107 -11.42 -14.27 -15.57
C LEU A 107 -12.01 -15.69 -15.55
N LEU A 108 -11.62 -16.51 -14.56
CA LEU A 108 -12.09 -17.89 -14.42
C LEU A 108 -13.53 -18.00 -13.89
N GLU A 109 -14.07 -16.97 -13.22
CA GLU A 109 -15.51 -16.90 -12.89
C GLU A 109 -16.41 -17.11 -14.12
N ALA A 110 -15.98 -16.68 -15.31
CA ALA A 110 -16.75 -16.85 -16.54
C ALA A 110 -16.80 -18.30 -17.06
N CYS A 111 -15.98 -19.20 -16.51
CA CYS A 111 -16.08 -20.64 -16.77
C CYS A 111 -17.30 -21.28 -16.09
N LYS A 112 -17.90 -20.61 -15.09
CA LYS A 112 -19.04 -21.13 -14.32
C LYS A 112 -20.24 -21.40 -15.23
N GLY A 113 -20.72 -22.65 -15.22
CA GLY A 113 -21.85 -23.10 -16.05
C GLY A 113 -21.47 -23.49 -17.48
N THR A 114 -20.21 -23.29 -17.90
CA THR A 114 -19.71 -23.85 -19.16
C THR A 114 -19.49 -25.36 -19.00
N ARG A 115 -19.83 -26.15 -20.04
CA ARG A 115 -19.53 -27.60 -20.04
C ARG A 115 -18.07 -27.87 -20.41
N VAL A 116 -17.50 -27.00 -21.25
CA VAL A 116 -16.16 -27.15 -21.83
C VAL A 116 -15.05 -26.80 -20.83
N PHE A 117 -15.17 -25.68 -20.10
CA PHE A 117 -14.14 -25.18 -19.19
C PHE A 117 -14.45 -25.51 -17.73
N ASN A 118 -14.76 -26.77 -17.46
CA ASN A 118 -14.85 -27.28 -16.09
C ASN A 118 -13.46 -27.50 -15.46
N ALA A 119 -13.40 -27.83 -14.17
CA ALA A 119 -12.13 -27.98 -13.43
C ALA A 119 -11.16 -28.99 -14.09
N HIS A 120 -11.67 -30.08 -14.67
CA HIS A 120 -10.87 -31.14 -15.30
C HIS A 120 -10.40 -30.79 -16.72
N ASN A 121 -10.79 -29.63 -17.26
CA ASN A 121 -10.25 -29.15 -18.54
C ASN A 121 -8.74 -28.91 -18.39
N PRO A 122 -7.85 -29.46 -19.23
CA PRO A 122 -6.39 -29.35 -19.04
C PRO A 122 -5.85 -27.92 -18.94
N MET A 123 -6.50 -26.94 -19.60
CA MET A 123 -6.14 -25.52 -19.51
C MET A 123 -6.47 -24.95 -18.13
N VAL A 124 -7.65 -25.28 -17.60
CA VAL A 124 -8.12 -24.81 -16.27
C VAL A 124 -7.37 -25.55 -15.17
N ALA A 125 -7.28 -26.88 -15.26
CA ALA A 125 -6.56 -27.75 -14.33
C ALA A 125 -5.10 -27.32 -14.15
N GLY A 126 -4.41 -26.99 -15.25
CA GLY A 126 -3.02 -26.52 -15.21
C GLY A 126 -2.84 -25.15 -14.53
N VAL A 127 -3.89 -24.31 -14.48
CA VAL A 127 -3.89 -23.08 -13.68
C VAL A 127 -4.24 -23.38 -12.23
N LEU A 128 -5.24 -24.24 -11.97
CA LEU A 128 -5.62 -24.64 -10.61
C LEU A 128 -4.47 -25.33 -9.85
N SER A 129 -3.75 -26.27 -10.46
CA SER A 129 -2.55 -26.90 -9.84
C SER A 129 -1.41 -25.92 -9.56
N LEU A 130 -1.31 -24.81 -10.30
CA LEU A 130 -0.33 -23.74 -10.03
C LEU A 130 -0.79 -22.84 -8.87
N LEU A 131 -2.10 -22.56 -8.78
CA LEU A 131 -2.68 -21.83 -7.66
C LEU A 131 -2.66 -22.67 -6.36
N ALA A 132 -2.80 -24.00 -6.44
CA ALA A 132 -2.62 -24.91 -5.31
C ALA A 132 -1.16 -24.86 -4.79
N GLU A 133 -0.17 -24.84 -5.69
CA GLU A 133 1.24 -24.66 -5.30
C GLU A 133 1.47 -23.35 -4.53
N LEU A 134 0.90 -22.22 -5.00
CA LEU A 134 0.96 -20.94 -4.27
C LEU A 134 0.29 -21.03 -2.90
N HIS A 135 -0.87 -21.67 -2.80
CA HIS A 135 -1.65 -21.76 -1.57
C HIS A 135 -0.95 -22.59 -0.48
N GLU A 136 -0.13 -23.58 -0.84
CA GLU A 136 0.70 -24.32 0.13
C GLU A 136 1.91 -23.53 0.64
N MET A 137 2.27 -22.40 0.02
CA MET A 137 3.47 -21.67 0.43
C MET A 137 3.28 -20.95 1.76
N LYS A 138 4.23 -21.16 2.68
CA LYS A 138 4.26 -20.46 3.97
C LYS A 138 4.34 -18.94 3.78
N CYS A 139 3.70 -18.23 4.70
CA CYS A 139 3.69 -16.77 4.80
C CYS A 139 3.06 -16.04 3.60
N LEU A 140 2.31 -16.72 2.70
CA LEU A 140 1.46 -16.02 1.73
C LEU A 140 0.42 -15.18 2.47
N LYS A 141 0.22 -13.91 2.09
CA LYS A 141 -0.78 -13.07 2.77
C LYS A 141 -2.20 -13.57 2.55
N VAL A 142 -3.01 -13.43 3.59
CA VAL A 142 -4.42 -13.88 3.65
C VAL A 142 -5.23 -13.39 2.44
N ASN A 143 -5.04 -12.15 1.97
CA ASN A 143 -5.74 -11.63 0.79
C ASN A 143 -5.45 -12.44 -0.49
N ASN A 144 -4.22 -12.89 -0.67
CA ASN A 144 -3.80 -13.69 -1.81
C ASN A 144 -4.28 -15.15 -1.67
N ALA A 145 -4.21 -15.73 -0.46
CA ALA A 145 -4.77 -17.05 -0.18
C ALA A 145 -6.30 -17.09 -0.41
N PHE A 146 -7.03 -16.08 0.07
CA PHE A 146 -8.48 -15.96 -0.13
C PHE A 146 -8.87 -15.78 -1.61
N ALA A 147 -8.07 -15.06 -2.40
CA ALA A 147 -8.29 -14.96 -3.85
C ALA A 147 -8.13 -16.32 -4.55
N ILE A 148 -7.21 -17.18 -4.08
CA ILE A 148 -7.07 -18.56 -4.55
C ILE A 148 -8.28 -19.39 -4.13
N GLU A 149 -8.67 -19.40 -2.85
CA GLU A 149 -9.86 -20.12 -2.37
C GLU A 149 -11.14 -19.73 -3.14
N LEU A 150 -11.34 -18.43 -3.39
CA LEU A 150 -12.47 -17.93 -4.17
C LEU A 150 -12.45 -18.47 -5.62
N THR A 151 -11.27 -18.59 -6.23
CA THR A 151 -11.10 -19.18 -7.57
C THR A 151 -11.51 -20.66 -7.58
N PHE A 152 -11.06 -21.44 -6.60
CA PHE A 152 -11.45 -22.85 -6.46
C PHE A 152 -12.96 -23.02 -6.19
N LYS A 153 -13.56 -22.11 -5.41
CA LYS A 153 -15.00 -22.09 -5.12
C LYS A 153 -15.87 -21.85 -6.37
N VAL A 154 -15.36 -21.22 -7.43
CA VAL A 154 -16.05 -21.12 -8.74
C VAL A 154 -16.38 -22.50 -9.30
N PHE A 155 -15.47 -23.46 -9.10
CA PHE A 155 -15.55 -24.83 -9.63
C PHE A 155 -16.14 -25.82 -8.61
N GLY A 156 -16.48 -25.38 -7.40
CA GLY A 156 -16.95 -26.26 -6.32
C GLY A 156 -15.85 -27.21 -5.80
N GLN A 157 -14.60 -26.74 -5.76
CA GLN A 157 -13.41 -27.49 -5.36
C GLN A 157 -12.70 -26.81 -4.18
N SER A 158 -11.80 -27.51 -3.50
CA SER A 158 -10.88 -26.96 -2.50
C SER A 158 -9.43 -26.92 -3.01
N PRO A 159 -8.62 -25.88 -2.70
CA PRO A 159 -7.20 -25.87 -3.06
C PRO A 159 -6.41 -27.06 -2.49
N LYS A 160 -6.86 -27.62 -1.36
CA LYS A 160 -6.20 -28.73 -0.64
C LYS A 160 -6.42 -30.11 -1.25
N GLU A 161 -7.42 -30.25 -2.13
CA GLU A 161 -7.77 -31.52 -2.80
C GLU A 161 -6.95 -31.72 -4.08
N TRP A 162 -6.20 -30.70 -4.49
CA TRP A 162 -5.52 -30.63 -5.77
C TRP A 162 -4.04 -30.91 -5.64
N LYS A 163 -3.50 -31.72 -6.56
CA LYS A 163 -2.05 -31.94 -6.63
C LYS A 163 -1.35 -30.62 -7.00
N PRO A 164 -0.45 -30.10 -6.14
CA PRO A 164 0.37 -28.94 -6.46
C PRO A 164 1.28 -29.22 -7.65
N THR A 165 1.72 -28.15 -8.30
CA THR A 165 2.88 -28.21 -9.20
C THR A 165 4.16 -27.96 -8.38
N ASP A 166 5.33 -28.19 -8.97
CA ASP A 166 6.65 -27.85 -8.38
C ASP A 166 7.36 -26.73 -9.17
N THR A 167 6.60 -25.88 -9.88
CA THR A 167 7.18 -24.90 -10.83
C THR A 167 7.66 -23.63 -10.12
N LEU A 168 6.91 -23.14 -9.14
CA LEU A 168 7.19 -21.88 -8.45
C LEU A 168 8.21 -22.06 -7.31
N ARG A 169 8.23 -23.23 -6.67
CA ARG A 169 9.21 -23.62 -5.65
C ARG A 169 10.65 -23.60 -6.16
N GLN A 170 10.85 -23.84 -7.46
CA GLN A 170 12.16 -23.82 -8.11
C GLN A 170 12.61 -22.40 -8.50
N LEU A 171 11.75 -21.39 -8.38
CA LEU A 171 12.01 -20.03 -8.85
C LEU A 171 12.30 -19.06 -7.70
N THR A 172 13.32 -18.22 -7.90
CA THR A 172 13.63 -17.12 -6.98
C THR A 172 12.52 -16.07 -7.02
N ARG A 173 11.99 -15.69 -5.84
CA ARG A 173 11.08 -14.56 -5.64
C ARG A 173 11.82 -13.35 -5.10
N GLU A 174 11.43 -12.16 -5.55
CA GLU A 174 11.85 -10.90 -4.93
C GLU A 174 11.40 -10.87 -3.46
N ARG A 175 12.35 -10.62 -2.54
CA ARG A 175 12.07 -10.56 -1.09
C ARG A 175 11.97 -9.13 -0.56
N THR A 176 12.66 -8.19 -1.19
CA THR A 176 12.71 -6.78 -0.78
C THR A 176 11.46 -6.04 -1.26
N GLY A 177 10.73 -5.38 -0.36
CA GLY A 177 9.53 -4.62 -0.72
C GLY A 177 8.34 -5.44 -1.24
N ASN A 178 8.44 -6.77 -1.28
CA ASN A 178 7.39 -7.64 -1.80
C ASN A 178 6.20 -7.70 -0.84
N GLN A 179 5.08 -7.14 -1.27
CA GLN A 179 3.87 -7.02 -0.46
C GLN A 179 2.98 -8.28 -0.47
N ASP A 180 3.29 -9.32 -1.24
CA ASP A 180 2.47 -10.53 -1.33
C ASP A 180 2.67 -11.51 -0.17
N TRP A 181 3.78 -11.35 0.55
CA TRP A 181 4.23 -12.22 1.63
C TRP A 181 4.25 -11.46 2.95
N SER A 182 3.85 -12.13 4.03
CA SER A 182 4.18 -11.72 5.38
C SER A 182 5.70 -11.86 5.58
N ILE A 183 6.28 -11.06 6.49
CA ILE A 183 7.69 -11.19 6.84
C ILE A 183 7.91 -12.60 7.40
N ASP A 184 8.77 -13.38 6.73
CA ASP A 184 9.27 -14.64 7.25
C ASP A 184 10.09 -14.34 8.52
N VAL A 185 9.46 -14.44 9.70
CA VAL A 185 10.20 -14.58 10.96
C VAL A 185 10.86 -15.95 10.93
N LEU A 186 12.06 -16.00 10.34
CA LEU A 186 12.86 -17.22 10.27
C LEU A 186 13.12 -17.76 11.68
N PRO A 187 12.90 -19.05 11.94
CA PRO A 187 13.34 -19.68 13.18
C PRO A 187 14.87 -19.68 13.24
N HIS A 188 15.41 -18.85 14.14
CA HIS A 188 16.77 -18.94 14.71
C HIS A 188 17.90 -19.36 13.75
N GLU A 189 18.53 -18.39 13.08
CA GLU A 189 19.96 -18.57 12.74
C GLU A 189 20.77 -18.52 14.05
N PRO A 190 21.73 -19.44 14.26
CA PRO A 190 22.51 -19.48 15.49
C PRO A 190 23.42 -18.25 15.58
N LYS A 191 23.41 -17.59 16.74
CA LYS A 191 24.41 -16.57 17.07
C LYS A 191 25.80 -17.20 17.02
N LEU A 192 26.60 -16.83 16.03
CA LEU A 192 28.05 -16.97 16.12
C LEU A 192 28.56 -15.91 17.10
N GLU A 193 29.03 -16.36 18.26
CA GLU A 193 29.63 -15.49 19.27
C GLU A 193 30.96 -14.92 18.74
N GLY A 194 30.99 -13.61 18.50
CA GLY A 194 32.23 -12.82 18.39
C GLY A 194 32.50 -12.13 19.72
N PRO A 195 33.74 -12.18 20.27
CA PRO A 195 34.00 -11.72 21.63
C PRO A 195 33.90 -10.20 21.80
N SER A 196 33.56 -9.82 23.03
CA SER A 196 33.33 -8.45 23.48
C SER A 196 34.49 -7.49 23.16
N ALA A 197 34.16 -6.32 22.59
CA ALA A 197 35.05 -5.17 22.49
C ALA A 197 34.37 -3.90 23.03
N VAL A 198 33.90 -3.98 24.28
CA VAL A 198 33.49 -2.78 25.04
C VAL A 198 34.73 -2.18 25.71
N GLN A 199 35.42 -1.26 25.04
CA GLN A 199 36.25 -0.20 25.69
C GLN A 199 36.89 0.78 24.68
N ALA A 200 37.34 1.92 25.20
CA ALA A 200 38.15 2.98 24.57
C ALA A 200 37.46 3.92 23.54
N ALA A 201 36.69 4.89 24.05
CA ALA A 201 36.38 6.14 23.33
C ALA A 201 36.14 7.35 24.26
N GLN A 202 37.08 7.63 25.17
CA GLN A 202 37.20 8.94 25.84
C GLN A 202 38.67 9.28 26.05
N PHE A 203 39.21 10.28 25.34
CA PHE A 203 39.97 11.40 25.93
C PHE A 203 40.41 12.44 24.88
N MET A 204 40.21 13.72 25.25
CA MET A 204 40.90 14.94 24.79
C MET A 204 40.56 15.52 23.39
N ALA A 205 40.77 16.83 23.25
CA ALA A 205 40.13 17.69 22.24
C ALA A 205 41.06 18.73 21.60
N GLY A 206 40.84 18.98 20.29
CA GLY A 206 41.15 20.22 19.54
C GLY A 206 42.63 20.53 19.24
N PRO A 207 42.92 21.64 18.51
CA PRO A 207 42.04 22.41 17.59
C PRO A 207 42.72 22.86 16.26
N ASN A 208 41.92 23.35 15.28
CA ASN A 208 42.33 24.11 14.05
C ASN A 208 43.18 23.32 13.01
N GLN A 209 43.14 23.51 11.69
CA GLN A 209 42.38 24.36 10.73
C GLN A 209 42.55 23.72 9.30
N ALA A 210 41.88 24.09 8.20
CA ALA A 210 40.91 25.15 7.89
C ALA A 210 39.78 24.65 6.93
N ALA A 211 39.72 25.12 5.67
CA ALA A 211 38.68 24.82 4.66
C ALA A 211 39.19 25.10 3.22
N PRO A 212 38.40 25.03 2.12
CA PRO A 212 37.11 24.35 1.90
C PRO A 212 37.05 23.49 0.60
N GLN A 213 36.19 22.46 0.56
CA GLN A 213 35.54 22.02 -0.69
C GLN A 213 34.17 21.40 -0.35
N ALA A 214 33.13 21.73 -1.12
CA ALA A 214 31.74 21.58 -0.71
C ALA A 214 31.01 20.42 -1.41
N THR A 215 30.29 19.60 -0.63
CA THR A 215 29.28 18.64 -1.08
C THR A 215 28.07 18.67 -0.14
N PRO A 216 26.87 19.08 -0.61
CA PRO A 216 25.70 19.32 0.27
C PRO A 216 24.82 18.06 0.39
N SER A 217 24.90 17.31 1.50
CA SER A 217 24.01 16.13 1.71
C SER A 217 23.71 15.73 3.17
N GLN A 218 24.00 16.55 4.20
CA GLN A 218 23.83 16.14 5.61
C GLN A 218 22.98 17.09 6.50
N LEU A 219 22.29 18.09 5.95
CA LEU A 219 21.67 19.17 6.76
C LEU A 219 20.19 18.97 7.17
N THR A 220 19.47 17.95 6.70
CA THR A 220 18.00 17.91 6.80
C THR A 220 17.40 17.04 7.92
N THR A 221 18.16 16.16 8.58
CA THR A 221 17.57 15.20 9.56
C THR A 221 17.68 15.65 11.03
N GLU A 222 18.69 16.45 11.39
CA GLU A 222 18.90 16.91 12.77
C GLU A 222 18.27 18.28 13.03
N ALA A 223 18.32 19.18 12.04
CA ALA A 223 17.66 20.48 12.11
C ALA A 223 16.14 20.35 12.35
N LEU A 224 15.48 19.40 11.67
CA LEU A 224 14.03 19.18 11.80
C LEU A 224 13.65 18.65 13.21
N LYS A 225 14.50 17.83 13.84
CA LYS A 225 14.30 17.37 15.22
C LYS A 225 14.46 18.53 16.22
N ALA A 226 15.44 19.40 16.01
CA ALA A 226 15.72 20.52 16.92
C ALA A 226 14.71 21.67 16.80
N HIS A 227 14.18 21.95 15.60
CA HIS A 227 13.26 23.06 15.37
C HIS A 227 11.82 22.75 15.81
N THR A 228 11.37 21.51 15.65
CA THR A 228 10.00 21.08 15.97
C THR A 228 9.73 21.05 17.49
N LEU A 229 10.75 20.76 18.30
CA LEU A 229 10.59 20.59 19.76
C LEU A 229 10.76 21.89 20.58
N ARG A 230 11.38 22.94 20.01
CA ARG A 230 11.68 24.19 20.75
C ARG A 230 10.61 25.28 20.66
N GLN A 231 9.72 25.26 19.67
CA GLN A 231 8.72 26.33 19.49
C GLN A 231 7.42 26.08 20.27
N GLN A 232 7.58 26.07 21.60
CA GLN A 232 6.63 26.60 22.60
C GLN A 232 5.19 26.04 22.68
N GLN A 233 4.95 25.36 23.81
CA GLN A 233 3.89 25.72 24.79
C GLN A 233 2.43 25.82 24.29
N SER A 234 1.83 24.72 23.85
CA SER A 234 0.36 24.56 23.88
C SER A 234 -0.13 23.10 23.91
N VAL A 235 0.53 22.23 24.70
CA VAL A 235 -0.10 20.97 25.12
C VAL A 235 -1.32 21.33 25.97
N GLN A 236 -2.51 21.21 25.39
CA GLN A 236 -3.75 21.50 26.09
C GLN A 236 -4.06 20.35 27.04
N ILE A 237 -4.20 20.67 28.32
CA ILE A 237 -4.65 19.75 29.37
C ILE A 237 -5.98 20.30 29.87
N ASN A 238 -7.06 19.58 29.61
CA ASN A 238 -8.41 19.96 30.04
C ASN A 238 -8.45 20.33 31.54
N ALA A 239 -9.13 21.44 31.88
CA ALA A 239 -9.31 21.86 33.27
C ALA A 239 -10.04 20.82 34.12
N THR A 240 -10.89 19.99 33.50
CA THR A 240 -11.58 18.85 34.16
C THR A 240 -10.63 17.77 34.67
N LEU A 241 -9.42 17.67 34.12
CA LEU A 241 -8.41 16.70 34.53
C LEU A 241 -7.39 17.24 35.55
N ALA A 242 -7.51 18.51 35.98
CA ALA A 242 -6.50 19.16 36.83
C ALA A 242 -6.16 18.38 38.11
N GLY A 243 -7.16 17.83 38.81
CA GLY A 243 -6.95 17.03 40.03
C GLY A 243 -6.36 15.63 39.81
N LEU A 244 -6.42 15.10 38.57
CA LEU A 244 -5.76 13.86 38.16
C LEU A 244 -4.37 14.12 37.57
N ALA A 245 -4.17 15.28 36.94
CA ALA A 245 -2.93 15.68 36.30
C ALA A 245 -1.74 15.78 37.26
N GLU A 246 -1.99 16.18 38.51
CA GLU A 246 -0.97 16.27 39.56
C GLU A 246 -0.67 14.90 40.19
N ARG A 247 -1.68 14.01 40.30
CA ARG A 247 -1.50 12.63 40.81
C ARG A 247 -0.82 11.68 39.81
N LEU A 248 -0.91 11.95 38.50
CA LEU A 248 -0.42 11.08 37.43
C LEU A 248 0.72 11.70 36.59
N GLY A 249 1.26 12.86 37.00
CA GLY A 249 2.36 13.51 36.29
C GLY A 249 2.06 13.87 34.83
N LEU A 250 0.79 14.13 34.47
CA LEU A 250 0.38 14.32 33.07
C LEU A 250 1.16 15.43 32.34
N LYS A 251 1.64 16.45 33.07
CA LYS A 251 2.45 17.55 32.52
C LYS A 251 3.74 17.09 31.83
N SER A 252 4.36 15.98 32.24
CA SER A 252 5.54 15.41 31.55
C SER A 252 5.16 14.23 30.63
N LEU A 253 4.08 13.52 30.95
CA LEU A 253 3.67 12.31 30.24
C LEU A 253 2.95 12.59 28.91
N VAL A 254 2.15 13.65 28.83
CA VAL A 254 1.44 14.02 27.58
C VAL A 254 2.38 14.50 26.47
N PRO A 255 3.36 15.40 26.70
CA PRO A 255 4.34 15.77 25.67
C PRO A 255 5.09 14.56 25.10
N ALA A 256 5.55 13.65 25.98
CA ALA A 256 6.26 12.43 25.57
C ALA A 256 5.37 11.45 24.78
N ALA A 257 4.08 11.36 25.12
CA ALA A 257 3.12 10.55 24.37
C ALA A 257 2.85 11.14 22.97
N VAL A 258 2.76 12.47 22.85
CA VAL A 258 2.58 13.17 21.57
C VAL A 258 3.82 13.05 20.70
N GLU A 259 5.01 13.29 21.23
CA GLU A 259 6.29 13.15 20.51
C GLU A 259 6.46 11.72 19.97
N ARG A 260 6.18 10.70 20.78
CA ARG A 260 6.28 9.29 20.37
C ARG A 260 5.24 8.91 19.33
N GLY A 261 3.97 9.30 19.54
CA GLY A 261 2.89 9.02 18.58
C GLY A 261 3.07 9.71 17.23
N VAL A 262 3.57 10.95 17.22
CA VAL A 262 3.95 11.66 15.99
C VAL A 262 5.12 10.96 15.30
N THR A 263 6.20 10.66 16.03
CA THR A 263 7.42 10.04 15.46
C THR A 263 7.13 8.69 14.80
N GLU A 264 6.23 7.88 15.37
CA GLU A 264 5.82 6.59 14.81
C GLU A 264 5.15 6.72 13.42
N ILE A 265 4.31 7.73 13.22
CA ILE A 265 3.55 7.90 11.96
C ILE A 265 4.17 8.90 10.99
N LEU A 266 5.18 9.69 11.42
CA LEU A 266 5.73 10.81 10.67
C LEU A 266 6.24 10.37 9.28
N SER A 267 7.21 9.45 9.22
CA SER A 267 7.79 8.99 7.94
C SER A 267 6.74 8.45 6.96
N PRO A 268 5.90 7.45 7.32
CA PRO A 268 4.97 6.84 6.36
C PRO A 268 3.83 7.76 5.91
N VAL A 269 3.43 8.75 6.72
CA VAL A 269 2.43 9.76 6.29
C VAL A 269 3.08 10.81 5.41
N VAL A 270 4.19 11.42 5.85
CA VAL A 270 4.89 12.48 5.11
C VAL A 270 5.38 12.00 3.75
N GLU A 271 5.99 10.81 3.67
CA GLU A 271 6.45 10.25 2.38
C GLU A 271 5.31 10.01 1.39
N ARG A 272 4.17 9.49 1.86
CA ARG A 272 3.00 9.29 1.00
C ARG A 272 2.43 10.63 0.53
N SER A 273 2.25 11.59 1.42
CA SER A 273 1.66 12.90 1.09
C SER A 273 2.53 13.70 0.13
N VAL A 274 3.84 13.80 0.37
CA VAL A 274 4.78 14.48 -0.54
C VAL A 274 4.82 13.78 -1.90
N THR A 275 4.87 12.45 -1.94
CA THR A 275 4.88 11.71 -3.23
C THR A 275 3.63 12.02 -4.06
N ILE A 276 2.44 11.96 -3.45
CA ILE A 276 1.18 12.27 -4.15
C ILE A 276 1.17 13.74 -4.61
N ALA A 277 1.56 14.67 -3.73
CA ALA A 277 1.61 16.09 -4.04
C ALA A 277 2.54 16.42 -5.22
N CYS A 278 3.71 15.77 -5.31
CA CYS A 278 4.63 15.91 -6.44
C CYS A 278 4.00 15.48 -7.77
N TYR A 279 3.40 14.28 -7.84
CA TYR A 279 2.78 13.79 -9.06
C TYR A 279 1.56 14.63 -9.48
N THR A 280 0.68 14.97 -8.54
CA THR A 280 -0.46 15.85 -8.83
C THR A 280 -0.01 17.23 -9.29
N THR A 281 1.04 17.78 -8.69
CA THR A 281 1.58 19.08 -9.09
C THR A 281 2.18 19.05 -10.49
N MET A 282 2.93 17.99 -10.83
CA MET A 282 3.47 17.78 -12.18
C MET A 282 2.37 17.78 -13.25
N GLU A 283 1.32 16.97 -13.08
CA GLU A 283 0.19 16.90 -14.02
C GLU A 283 -0.55 18.24 -14.16
N LEU A 284 -0.75 18.97 -13.05
CA LEU A 284 -1.37 20.29 -13.07
C LEU A 284 -0.51 21.32 -13.80
N LEU A 285 0.80 21.39 -13.51
CA LEU A 285 1.73 22.30 -14.20
C LEU A 285 1.82 22.01 -15.69
N MET A 286 1.97 20.75 -16.09
CA MET A 286 2.06 20.37 -17.51
C MET A 286 0.81 20.76 -18.31
N LYS A 287 -0.34 20.93 -17.64
CA LYS A 287 -1.59 21.39 -18.22
C LYS A 287 -1.75 22.92 -18.17
N ASP A 288 -1.55 23.52 -17.01
CA ASP A 288 -1.86 24.94 -16.75
C ASP A 288 -0.71 25.90 -17.15
N PHE A 289 0.53 25.42 -17.24
CA PHE A 289 1.72 26.19 -17.63
C PHE A 289 2.25 25.84 -19.04
N ALA A 290 1.48 25.10 -19.85
CA ALA A 290 1.88 24.62 -21.18
C ALA A 290 2.30 25.72 -22.19
N LEU A 291 1.92 26.97 -21.94
CA LEU A 291 2.23 28.15 -22.77
C LEU A 291 3.06 29.21 -22.02
N GLU A 292 3.56 28.92 -20.81
CA GLU A 292 4.28 29.90 -19.99
C GLU A 292 5.77 29.95 -20.39
N PRO A 293 6.27 31.07 -20.97
CA PRO A 293 7.66 31.18 -21.42
C PRO A 293 8.71 31.34 -20.30
N ASP A 294 8.28 31.62 -19.06
CA ASP A 294 9.18 31.89 -17.94
C ASP A 294 9.29 30.69 -16.98
N GLU A 295 10.39 29.95 -17.11
CA GLU A 295 10.73 28.84 -16.20
C GLU A 295 10.76 29.24 -14.73
N GLY A 296 11.11 30.49 -14.41
CA GLY A 296 11.18 30.98 -13.03
C GLY A 296 9.80 31.03 -12.39
N ARG A 297 8.78 31.49 -13.15
CA ARG A 297 7.38 31.46 -12.71
C ARG A 297 6.84 30.04 -12.59
N MET A 298 7.11 29.16 -13.57
CA MET A 298 6.71 27.75 -13.50
C MET A 298 7.35 27.03 -12.29
N ARG A 299 8.65 27.20 -12.05
CA ARG A 299 9.37 26.59 -10.92
C ARG A 299 8.87 27.10 -9.57
N LYS A 300 8.57 28.40 -9.46
CA LYS A 300 8.01 28.98 -8.22
C LYS A 300 6.59 28.49 -7.96
N ALA A 301 5.75 28.40 -9.00
CA ALA A 301 4.42 27.80 -8.90
C ALA A 301 4.47 26.33 -8.48
N ALA A 302 5.45 25.57 -9.00
CA ALA A 302 5.66 24.18 -8.63
C ALA A 302 5.91 24.01 -7.12
N HIS A 303 6.92 24.67 -6.56
CA HIS A 303 7.24 24.53 -5.14
C HIS A 303 6.09 25.01 -4.23
N LEU A 304 5.39 26.10 -4.58
CA LEU A 304 4.22 26.56 -3.82
C LEU A 304 3.05 25.56 -3.88
N MET A 305 2.85 24.88 -5.01
CA MET A 305 1.76 23.92 -5.17
C MET A 305 2.09 22.56 -4.54
N VAL A 306 3.33 22.04 -4.66
CA VAL A 306 3.73 20.80 -3.96
C VAL A 306 3.64 20.99 -2.45
N SER A 307 4.19 22.09 -1.90
CA SER A 307 4.19 22.34 -0.45
C SER A 307 2.78 22.49 0.13
N SER A 308 1.93 23.33 -0.48
CA SER A 308 0.53 23.52 -0.06
C SER A 308 -0.30 22.23 -0.14
N LEU A 309 -0.10 21.43 -1.21
CA LEU A 309 -0.82 20.17 -1.40
C LEU A 309 -0.31 19.06 -0.46
N ALA A 310 1.00 18.98 -0.22
CA ALA A 310 1.60 18.01 0.69
C ALA A 310 1.15 18.23 2.14
N GLY A 311 1.16 19.49 2.60
CA GLY A 311 0.65 19.87 3.92
C GLY A 311 -0.84 19.50 4.09
N SER A 312 -1.68 20.00 3.19
CA SER A 312 -3.14 19.74 3.21
C SER A 312 -3.48 18.24 3.19
N LEU A 313 -2.76 17.45 2.39
CA LEU A 313 -2.97 16.00 2.30
C LEU A 313 -2.46 15.26 3.54
N ALA A 314 -1.33 15.69 4.12
CA ALA A 314 -0.82 15.14 5.37
C ALA A 314 -1.76 15.40 6.54
N LEU A 315 -2.29 16.63 6.66
CA LEU A 315 -3.26 17.03 7.70
C LEU A 315 -4.49 16.11 7.73
N VAL A 316 -5.09 15.82 6.58
CA VAL A 316 -6.25 14.92 6.49
C VAL A 316 -5.85 13.45 6.73
N THR A 317 -4.70 13.03 6.20
CA THR A 317 -4.26 11.62 6.28
C THR A 317 -3.76 11.21 7.67
N CYS A 318 -3.18 12.14 8.46
CA CYS A 318 -2.62 11.82 9.77
C CYS A 318 -3.66 11.67 10.88
N LYS A 319 -4.84 12.29 10.77
CA LYS A 319 -5.78 12.47 11.89
C LYS A 319 -6.26 11.15 12.52
N ASP A 320 -6.61 10.14 11.72
CA ASP A 320 -7.04 8.85 12.24
C ASP A 320 -5.88 7.95 12.72
N PRO A 321 -4.76 7.78 11.97
CA PRO A 321 -3.56 7.09 12.46
C PRO A 321 -3.01 7.68 13.76
N LEU A 322 -2.96 9.02 13.87
CA LEU A 322 -2.47 9.71 15.06
C LEU A 322 -3.35 9.43 16.27
N ARG A 323 -4.68 9.45 16.11
CA ARG A 323 -5.60 9.12 17.22
C ARG A 323 -5.35 7.71 17.75
N VAL A 324 -5.08 6.74 16.88
CA VAL A 324 -4.76 5.35 17.28
C VAL A 324 -3.41 5.29 18.01
N ALA A 325 -2.36 5.88 17.45
CA ALA A 325 -1.00 5.87 18.03
C ALA A 325 -0.93 6.60 19.38
N LEU A 326 -1.56 7.77 19.51
CA LEU A 326 -1.66 8.51 20.76
C LEU A 326 -2.42 7.71 21.82
N THR A 327 -3.58 7.14 21.48
CA THR A 327 -4.39 6.38 22.45
C THR A 327 -3.64 5.12 22.93
N ALA A 328 -2.95 4.42 22.03
CA ALA A 328 -2.13 3.27 22.40
C ALA A 328 -0.96 3.66 23.32
N THR A 329 -0.26 4.74 22.99
CA THR A 329 0.88 5.25 23.77
C THR A 329 0.46 5.76 25.15
N LEU A 330 -0.65 6.51 25.23
CA LEU A 330 -1.22 7.01 26.48
C LEU A 330 -1.66 5.85 27.38
N ARG A 331 -2.38 4.85 26.85
CA ARG A 331 -2.73 3.64 27.63
C ARG A 331 -1.48 2.95 28.17
N ALA A 332 -0.46 2.71 27.34
CA ALA A 332 0.77 2.03 27.75
C ALA A 332 1.52 2.78 28.87
N LEU A 333 1.58 4.12 28.80
CA LEU A 333 2.24 4.94 29.80
C LEU A 333 1.43 5.06 31.11
N LEU A 334 0.11 5.12 31.03
CA LEU A 334 -0.78 5.22 32.20
C LEU A 334 -0.92 3.90 32.97
N THR A 335 -1.08 2.77 32.27
CA THR A 335 -1.11 1.43 32.92
C THR A 335 0.19 1.12 33.66
N ASN A 336 1.32 1.65 33.20
CA ASN A 336 2.61 1.50 33.88
C ASN A 336 2.72 2.30 35.20
N GLN A 337 1.79 3.23 35.47
CA GLN A 337 1.69 3.95 36.75
C GLN A 337 0.53 3.49 37.64
N LEU A 338 -0.45 2.74 37.09
CA LEU A 338 -1.64 2.27 37.80
C LEU A 338 -1.87 0.77 37.53
N PRO A 339 -1.36 -0.15 38.37
CA PRO A 339 -1.52 -1.60 38.18
C PRO A 339 -2.92 -2.16 38.53
N SER A 340 -3.82 -1.35 39.08
CA SER A 340 -5.09 -1.80 39.67
C SER A 340 -6.22 -1.87 38.65
N ALA A 341 -6.92 -3.01 38.59
CA ALA A 341 -7.99 -3.27 37.62
C ALA A 341 -9.18 -2.28 37.68
N ASN A 342 -9.46 -1.67 38.84
CA ASN A 342 -10.53 -0.68 38.99
C ASN A 342 -10.23 0.66 38.29
N ASP A 343 -8.96 0.99 38.05
CA ASP A 343 -8.56 2.27 37.45
C ASP A 343 -8.57 2.24 35.90
N ALA A 344 -8.75 1.07 35.29
CA ALA A 344 -8.71 0.88 33.84
C ALA A 344 -9.73 1.76 33.08
N GLY A 345 -10.95 1.93 33.61
CA GLY A 345 -11.96 2.82 33.02
C GLY A 345 -11.58 4.30 33.11
N VAL A 346 -10.88 4.71 34.18
CA VAL A 346 -10.36 6.07 34.35
C VAL A 346 -9.20 6.32 33.39
N VAL A 347 -8.28 5.36 33.24
CA VAL A 347 -7.18 5.42 32.27
C VAL A 347 -7.71 5.59 30.84
N GLU A 348 -8.75 4.86 30.46
CA GLU A 348 -9.37 4.96 29.13
C GLU A 348 -10.06 6.30 28.90
N GLN A 349 -10.80 6.82 29.90
CA GLN A 349 -11.43 8.14 29.82
C GLN A 349 -10.39 9.27 29.74
N VAL A 350 -9.33 9.21 30.54
CA VAL A 350 -8.22 10.19 30.52
C VAL A 350 -7.49 10.15 29.18
N ALA A 351 -7.16 8.95 28.68
CA ALA A 351 -6.50 8.80 27.38
C ALA A 351 -7.34 9.37 26.23
N ALA A 352 -8.67 9.17 26.25
CA ALA A 352 -9.57 9.70 25.23
C ALA A 352 -9.64 11.25 25.24
N VAL A 353 -9.76 11.87 26.41
CA VAL A 353 -9.79 13.34 26.55
C VAL A 353 -8.45 13.95 26.12
N VAL A 354 -7.33 13.44 26.65
CA VAL A 354 -5.98 13.92 26.31
C VAL A 354 -5.68 13.76 24.81
N CYS A 355 -6.10 12.64 24.22
CA CYS A 355 -5.93 12.38 22.79
C CYS A 355 -6.69 13.42 21.96
N ASN A 356 -7.95 13.73 22.28
CA ASN A 356 -8.73 14.74 21.58
C ASN A 356 -8.14 16.16 21.71
N ASP A 357 -7.77 16.57 22.93
CA ASP A 357 -7.20 17.90 23.21
C ASP A 357 -5.87 18.15 22.45
N ASN A 358 -5.11 17.09 22.14
CA ASN A 358 -3.77 17.20 21.54
C ASN A 358 -3.68 16.64 20.11
N LEU A 359 -4.80 16.18 19.53
CA LEU A 359 -4.83 15.60 18.19
C LEU A 359 -4.45 16.64 17.14
N ASP A 360 -5.07 17.82 17.20
CA ASP A 360 -4.86 18.87 16.20
C ASP A 360 -3.43 19.48 16.30
N LEU A 361 -2.82 19.51 17.48
CA LEU A 361 -1.41 19.88 17.67
C LEU A 361 -0.47 18.90 16.95
N GLY A 362 -0.65 17.59 17.16
CA GLY A 362 0.16 16.58 16.47
C GLY A 362 -0.09 16.55 14.95
N CYS A 363 -1.31 16.86 14.51
CA CYS A 363 -1.62 17.00 13.09
C CYS A 363 -0.89 18.20 12.45
N ALA A 364 -0.87 19.36 13.12
CA ALA A 364 -0.17 20.56 12.64
C ALA A 364 1.36 20.35 12.53
N ILE A 365 1.94 19.56 13.44
CA ILE A 365 3.37 19.16 13.37
C ILE A 365 3.63 18.32 12.10
N ILE A 366 2.77 17.35 11.79
CA ILE A 366 2.93 16.46 10.63
C ILE A 366 2.67 17.22 9.32
N GLU A 367 1.68 18.11 9.30
CA GLU A 367 1.41 19.04 8.19
C GLU A 367 2.64 19.91 7.87
N ARG A 368 3.25 20.50 8.90
CA ARG A 368 4.45 21.33 8.71
C ARG A 368 5.64 20.51 8.23
N ALA A 369 5.88 19.33 8.81
CA ALA A 369 6.94 18.42 8.37
C ALA A 369 6.73 17.89 6.92
N ALA A 370 5.48 17.79 6.44
CA ALA A 370 5.19 17.49 5.04
C ALA A 370 5.44 18.69 4.12
N THR A 371 5.06 19.89 4.57
CA THR A 371 5.28 21.16 3.86
C THR A 371 6.77 21.51 3.73
N ASP A 372 7.58 21.28 4.77
CA ASP A 372 9.02 21.57 4.80
C ASP A 372 9.87 20.53 4.03
N LYS A 373 9.31 19.35 3.71
CA LYS A 373 9.98 18.30 2.90
C LYS A 373 9.66 18.39 1.40
N ALA A 374 8.63 19.16 1.05
CA ALA A 374 8.10 19.35 -0.30
C ALA A 374 8.84 20.45 -1.09
#